data_AF-A0A7J2NLC7-F1
#
_entry.id   AF-A0A7J2NLC7-F1
#
_cell.length_a   1.000
_cell.length_b   1.000
_cell.length_c   1.000
_cell.angle_alpha   90.00
_cell.angle_beta   90.00
_cell.angle_gamma   90.00
#
_symmetry.space_group_name_H-M   'P 1'
#
loop_
_entity.id
_entity.type
_entity.pdbx_description
1 polymer ?
#
loop_
_entity_poly.entity_id
_entity_poly.type
_entity_poly.pdbx_seq_one_letter_code
_entity_poly.pdbx_strand_id
1 'polypeptide(L)'
;MSGASGTERKRGVTWRQPVVCVIATIICTALAIWAVIEAPVEPAPGVSGLYVAAAVFVPLALWFGVWGVLAGYLSCVLMALYVGYTLDFALVWSLADLFEGLIPLLAFRTLKVEPNYRLKKSKITYGLTALLAVTFVVSAVATTLTLTEIFAATFFVGVIIMVIQAAVEDKKTWTMWIIFGVLVASIVSGLFGVGALAVFGDIPMGVFPTVLFGWVFGDIIVLSTIGTALMVTLTPIIQRSRAYVRGYFS
;
A
#
# COMPACT_ATOMS: atom_id res chain seq x y z
N MET A 1 15.00 -1.46 47.16
CA MET A 1 14.02 -2.52 46.82
C MET A 1 12.69 -1.85 46.53
N SER A 2 12.36 -1.68 45.26
CA SER A 2 11.15 -2.22 44.59
C SER A 2 10.36 -0.99 44.10
N GLY A 3 10.46 -0.55 42.85
CA GLY A 3 10.31 -1.34 41.63
C GLY A 3 8.84 -1.31 41.17
N ALA A 4 8.22 -0.13 41.10
CA ALA A 4 6.87 0.02 40.57
C ALA A 4 6.88 -0.28 39.07
N SER A 5 6.56 -1.53 38.72
CA SER A 5 6.27 -1.94 37.36
C SER A 5 4.97 -1.28 36.92
N GLY A 6 5.08 -0.13 36.26
CA GLY A 6 3.96 0.50 35.59
C GLY A 6 3.46 -0.41 34.47
N THR A 7 2.42 -1.19 34.75
CA THR A 7 1.66 -1.90 33.72
C THR A 7 1.10 -0.86 32.75
N GLU A 8 1.66 -0.78 31.54
CA GLU A 8 1.06 -0.04 30.43
C GLU A 8 -0.36 -0.56 30.25
N ARG A 9 -1.35 0.23 30.71
CA ARG A 9 -2.76 -0.14 30.61
C ARG A 9 -3.10 -0.25 29.12
N LYS A 10 -3.39 -1.46 28.63
CA LYS A 10 -3.84 -1.70 27.25
C LYS A 10 -4.99 -0.73 26.96
N ARG A 11 -4.74 0.30 26.14
CA ARG A 11 -5.82 1.17 25.66
C ARG A 11 -6.68 0.33 24.73
N GLY A 12 -8.00 0.30 24.99
CA GLY A 12 -8.95 -0.29 24.07
C GLY A 12 -9.21 0.61 22.85
N VAL A 13 -10.05 0.13 21.94
CA VAL A 13 -10.53 0.92 20.79
C VAL A 13 -11.25 2.18 21.30
N THR A 14 -10.97 3.32 20.67
CA THR A 14 -11.64 4.60 20.93
C THR A 14 -12.35 5.08 19.67
N TRP A 15 -13.14 6.16 19.76
CA TRP A 15 -13.81 6.75 18.59
C TRP A 15 -12.85 7.18 17.48
N ARG A 16 -11.58 7.44 17.79
CA ARG A 16 -10.58 7.90 16.81
C ARG A 16 -10.32 6.88 15.73
N GLN A 17 -10.27 5.60 16.08
CA GLN A 17 -9.93 4.55 15.14
C GLN A 17 -11.01 4.34 14.06
N PRO A 18 -12.30 4.18 14.40
CA PRO A 18 -13.37 4.20 13.41
C PRO A 18 -13.40 5.49 12.57
N VAL A 19 -13.19 6.66 13.17
CA VAL A 19 -13.17 7.93 12.43
C VAL A 19 -12.04 7.96 11.39
N VAL A 20 -10.83 7.55 11.77
CA VAL A 20 -9.71 7.45 10.83
C VAL A 20 -10.01 6.44 9.72
N CYS A 21 -10.62 5.29 10.05
CA CYS A 21 -11.04 4.30 9.06
C CYS A 21 -12.01 4.91 8.03
N VAL A 22 -13.03 5.64 8.48
CA VAL A 22 -14.02 6.28 7.60
C VAL A 22 -13.38 7.33 6.70
N ILE A 23 -12.56 8.23 7.27
CA ILE A 23 -11.86 9.27 6.50
C ILE A 23 -10.92 8.63 5.47
N ALA A 24 -10.15 7.64 5.89
CA ALA A 24 -9.25 6.89 5.02
C ALA A 24 -10.00 6.19 3.89
N THR A 25 -11.14 5.57 4.20
CA THR A 25 -11.99 4.90 3.19
C THR A 25 -12.44 5.89 2.13
N ILE A 26 -12.94 7.08 2.53
CA ILE A 26 -13.41 8.10 1.59
C ILE A 26 -12.26 8.57 0.68
N ILE A 27 -11.10 8.88 1.26
CA ILE A 27 -9.92 9.34 0.50
C ILE A 27 -9.45 8.24 -0.46
N CYS A 28 -9.29 7.02 0.02
CA CYS A 28 -8.82 5.90 -0.80
C CYS A 28 -9.83 5.53 -1.88
N THR A 29 -11.14 5.69 -1.64
CA THR A 29 -12.17 5.47 -2.67
C THR A 29 -12.01 6.47 -3.82
N ALA A 30 -11.82 7.75 -3.51
CA ALA A 30 -11.62 8.78 -4.53
C ALA A 30 -10.33 8.52 -5.33
N LEU A 31 -9.25 8.14 -4.65
CA LEU A 31 -7.97 7.81 -5.31
C LEU A 31 -8.08 6.53 -6.16
N ALA A 32 -8.80 5.52 -5.69
CA ALA A 32 -9.03 4.29 -6.41
C ALA A 32 -9.83 4.54 -7.70
N ILE A 33 -10.94 5.27 -7.61
CA ILE A 33 -11.75 5.67 -8.78
C ILE A 33 -10.90 6.44 -9.78
N TRP A 34 -10.11 7.41 -9.31
CA TRP A 34 -9.21 8.16 -10.19
C TRP A 34 -8.18 7.25 -10.87
N ALA A 35 -7.54 6.34 -10.14
CA ALA A 35 -6.50 5.47 -10.67
C ALA A 35 -7.02 4.50 -11.74
N VAL A 36 -8.22 3.94 -11.57
CA VAL A 36 -8.81 3.00 -12.54
C VAL A 36 -9.30 3.69 -13.81
N ILE A 37 -9.56 5.00 -13.75
CA ILE A 37 -9.95 5.82 -14.91
C ILE A 37 -8.71 6.30 -15.67
N GLU A 38 -7.70 6.84 -14.96
CA GLU A 38 -6.57 7.52 -15.58
C GLU A 38 -5.40 6.59 -15.96
N ALA A 39 -5.30 5.43 -15.31
CA ALA A 39 -4.24 4.47 -15.55
C ALA A 39 -4.81 3.03 -15.65
N PRO A 40 -5.73 2.74 -16.57
CA PRO A 40 -6.33 1.42 -16.69
C PRO A 40 -5.34 0.35 -17.17
N VAL A 41 -5.54 -0.91 -16.78
CA VAL A 41 -4.82 -2.08 -17.34
C VAL A 41 -5.74 -2.79 -18.31
N GLU A 42 -5.54 -2.56 -19.60
CA GLU A 42 -6.30 -3.28 -20.63
C GLU A 42 -5.91 -4.78 -20.69
N PRO A 43 -6.86 -5.69 -20.92
CA PRO A 43 -8.29 -5.47 -21.15
C PRO A 43 -9.16 -5.61 -19.88
N ALA A 44 -8.59 -5.49 -18.66
CA ALA A 44 -9.29 -5.75 -17.40
C ALA A 44 -9.98 -4.47 -16.85
N PRO A 45 -11.31 -4.35 -16.95
CA PRO A 45 -12.00 -3.17 -16.44
C PRO A 45 -11.79 -3.01 -14.92
N GLY A 46 -11.71 -1.77 -14.45
CA GLY A 46 -11.49 -1.49 -13.03
C GLY A 46 -10.09 -1.81 -12.49
N VAL A 47 -9.18 -2.40 -13.26
CA VAL A 47 -7.78 -2.61 -12.83
C VAL A 47 -6.95 -1.39 -13.20
N SER A 48 -6.10 -0.93 -12.28
CA SER A 48 -5.17 0.18 -12.52
C SER A 48 -3.71 -0.28 -12.56
N GLY A 49 -2.94 0.27 -13.49
CA GLY A 49 -1.51 0.06 -13.63
C GLY A 49 -0.69 0.98 -12.72
N LEU A 50 -1.33 1.93 -12.03
CA LEU A 50 -0.74 2.76 -10.99
C LEU A 50 -1.79 3.02 -9.91
N TYR A 51 -2.05 2.01 -9.07
CA TYR A 51 -3.11 2.06 -8.08
C TYR A 51 -2.74 2.90 -6.84
N VAL A 52 -2.80 4.23 -6.98
CA VAL A 52 -2.34 5.19 -5.96
C VAL A 52 -3.04 5.02 -4.60
N ALA A 53 -4.22 4.41 -4.54
CA ALA A 53 -4.90 4.08 -3.29
C ALA A 53 -4.06 3.13 -2.40
N ALA A 54 -3.40 2.12 -2.98
CA ALA A 54 -2.53 1.20 -2.25
C ALA A 54 -1.40 1.92 -1.52
N ALA A 55 -0.78 2.91 -2.18
CA ALA A 55 0.26 3.72 -1.59
C ALA A 55 -0.21 4.50 -0.35
N VAL A 56 -1.51 4.70 -0.16
CA VAL A 56 -2.08 5.37 1.02
C VAL A 56 -2.52 4.35 2.06
N PHE A 57 -3.41 3.40 1.73
CA PHE A 57 -3.99 2.53 2.75
C PHE A 57 -2.97 1.53 3.35
N VAL A 58 -1.92 1.15 2.63
CA VAL A 58 -0.88 0.25 3.16
C VAL A 58 -0.08 0.92 4.30
N PRO A 59 0.46 2.15 4.14
CA PRO A 59 0.96 2.93 5.28
C PRO A 59 -0.06 3.09 6.41
N LEU A 60 -1.32 3.36 6.10
CA LEU A 60 -2.37 3.50 7.11
C LEU A 60 -2.59 2.19 7.88
N ALA A 61 -2.47 1.03 7.25
CA ALA A 61 -2.53 -0.26 7.94
C ALA A 61 -1.39 -0.39 8.97
N LEU A 62 -0.18 0.06 8.64
CA LEU A 62 0.94 0.06 9.59
C LEU A 62 0.78 1.08 10.73
N TRP A 63 0.12 2.21 10.48
CA TRP A 63 -0.08 3.26 11.47
C TRP A 63 -1.31 3.06 12.36
N PHE A 64 -2.39 2.57 11.78
CA PHE A 64 -3.72 2.48 12.39
C PHE A 64 -4.22 1.04 12.52
N GLY A 65 -3.39 0.05 12.21
CA GLY A 65 -3.73 -1.37 12.37
C GLY A 65 -4.83 -1.81 11.42
N VAL A 66 -5.74 -2.64 11.93
CA VAL A 66 -6.87 -3.20 11.16
C VAL A 66 -7.75 -2.10 10.57
N TRP A 67 -7.79 -0.91 11.17
CA TRP A 67 -8.56 0.23 10.65
C TRP A 67 -8.03 0.75 9.31
N GLY A 68 -6.72 0.67 9.05
CA GLY A 68 -6.16 0.97 7.73
C GLY A 68 -6.42 -0.15 6.72
N VAL A 69 -6.38 -1.41 7.17
CA VAL A 69 -6.72 -2.58 6.33
C VAL A 69 -8.18 -2.52 5.87
N LEU A 70 -9.10 -2.24 6.79
CA LEU A 70 -10.52 -2.08 6.49
C LEU A 70 -10.76 -0.89 5.56
N ALA A 71 -9.99 0.20 5.71
CA ALA A 71 -10.11 1.33 4.80
C ALA A 71 -9.77 0.96 3.35
N GLY A 72 -8.71 0.18 3.13
CA GLY A 72 -8.36 -0.36 1.80
C GLY A 72 -9.48 -1.24 1.23
N TYR A 73 -9.88 -2.26 1.98
CA TYR A 73 -10.97 -3.17 1.58
C TYR A 73 -12.26 -2.42 1.23
N LEU A 74 -12.74 -1.56 2.12
CA LEU A 74 -13.99 -0.82 1.90
C LEU A 74 -13.87 0.17 0.74
N SER A 75 -12.70 0.79 0.55
CA SER A 75 -12.50 1.69 -0.60
C SER A 75 -12.55 0.96 -1.93
N CYS A 76 -12.00 -0.25 -2.00
CA CYS A 76 -12.06 -1.08 -3.19
C CYS A 76 -13.49 -1.56 -3.45
N VAL A 77 -14.26 -1.93 -2.42
CA VAL A 77 -15.67 -2.32 -2.58
C VAL A 77 -16.46 -1.16 -3.20
N LEU A 78 -16.30 0.05 -2.65
CA LEU A 78 -17.00 1.24 -3.14
C LEU A 78 -16.57 1.60 -4.57
N MET A 79 -15.29 1.48 -4.89
CA MET A 79 -14.78 1.68 -6.25
C MET A 79 -15.34 0.64 -7.22
N ALA A 80 -15.34 -0.64 -6.86
CA ALA A 80 -15.85 -1.72 -7.71
C ALA A 80 -17.34 -1.53 -8.04
N LEU A 81 -18.14 -1.16 -7.03
CA LEU A 81 -19.55 -0.81 -7.24
C LEU A 81 -19.71 0.43 -8.12
N TYR A 82 -18.84 1.44 -7.95
CA TYR A 82 -18.87 2.66 -8.76
C TYR A 82 -18.61 2.37 -10.25
N VAL A 83 -17.67 1.47 -10.56
CA VAL A 83 -17.36 1.09 -11.95
C VAL A 83 -18.34 0.07 -12.53
N GLY A 84 -19.37 -0.33 -11.77
CA GLY A 84 -20.50 -1.12 -12.26
C GLY A 84 -20.43 -2.62 -11.98
N TYR A 85 -19.50 -3.09 -11.14
CA TYR A 85 -19.48 -4.49 -10.73
C TYR A 85 -20.62 -4.84 -9.78
N THR A 86 -20.98 -6.13 -9.76
CA THR A 86 -21.96 -6.66 -8.79
C THR A 86 -21.40 -6.63 -7.37
N LEU A 87 -22.29 -6.58 -6.37
CA LEU A 87 -21.89 -6.60 -4.97
C LEU A 87 -21.11 -7.88 -4.61
N ASP A 88 -21.55 -9.03 -5.11
CA ASP A 88 -20.90 -10.31 -4.82
C ASP A 88 -19.46 -10.34 -5.34
N PHE A 89 -19.24 -9.87 -6.57
CA PHE A 89 -17.89 -9.72 -7.11
C PHE A 89 -17.07 -8.70 -6.32
N ALA A 90 -17.64 -7.50 -6.06
CA ALA A 90 -16.95 -6.44 -5.33
C ALA A 90 -16.45 -6.91 -3.96
N LEU A 91 -17.28 -7.63 -3.20
CA LEU A 91 -16.88 -8.15 -1.89
C LEU A 91 -15.72 -9.16 -1.97
N VAL A 92 -15.68 -10.00 -3.01
CA VAL A 92 -14.59 -10.97 -3.18
C VAL A 92 -13.34 -10.28 -3.71
N TRP A 93 -13.45 -9.51 -4.78
CA TRP A 93 -12.32 -8.89 -5.46
C TRP A 93 -11.56 -7.92 -4.56
N SER A 94 -12.27 -7.16 -3.73
CA SER A 94 -11.65 -6.23 -2.76
C SER A 94 -10.83 -6.91 -1.66
N LEU A 95 -10.87 -8.24 -1.54
CA LEU A 95 -9.94 -8.97 -0.68
C LEU A 95 -8.49 -8.79 -1.14
N ALA A 96 -8.23 -8.42 -2.41
CA ALA A 96 -6.91 -8.01 -2.87
C ALA A 96 -6.32 -6.90 -1.98
N ASP A 97 -7.00 -5.75 -1.89
CA ASP A 97 -6.62 -4.62 -1.03
C ASP A 97 -6.56 -5.00 0.46
N LEU A 98 -7.47 -5.88 0.91
CA LEU A 98 -7.42 -6.40 2.28
C LEU A 98 -6.09 -7.10 2.53
N PHE A 99 -5.67 -8.01 1.65
CA PHE A 99 -4.40 -8.72 1.80
C PHE A 99 -3.22 -7.77 1.69
N GLU A 100 -3.28 -6.80 0.77
CA GLU A 100 -2.22 -5.83 0.56
C GLU A 100 -1.92 -4.98 1.80
N GLY A 101 -2.96 -4.55 2.53
CA GLY A 101 -2.79 -3.89 3.82
C GLY A 101 -2.48 -4.84 4.98
N LEU A 102 -3.09 -6.03 4.98
CA LEU A 102 -3.01 -6.99 6.09
C LEU A 102 -1.64 -7.65 6.21
N ILE A 103 -1.01 -8.02 5.10
CA ILE A 103 0.31 -8.67 5.06
C ILE A 103 1.38 -7.85 5.80
N PRO A 104 1.62 -6.58 5.45
CA PRO A 104 2.61 -5.78 6.17
C PRO A 104 2.24 -5.56 7.63
N LEU A 105 0.95 -5.36 7.93
CA LEU A 105 0.49 -5.25 9.32
C LEU A 105 0.84 -6.51 10.13
N LEU A 106 0.50 -7.69 9.61
CA LEU A 106 0.80 -8.97 10.24
C LEU A 106 2.30 -9.14 10.41
N ALA A 107 3.10 -8.90 9.36
CA ALA A 107 4.55 -9.06 9.41
C ALA A 107 5.20 -8.15 10.46
N PHE A 108 4.89 -6.85 10.45
CA PHE A 108 5.46 -5.89 11.41
C PHE A 108 5.06 -6.22 12.85
N ARG A 109 3.79 -6.58 13.09
CA ARG A 109 3.30 -6.85 14.46
C ARG A 109 3.79 -8.20 15.00
N THR A 110 3.77 -9.26 14.19
CA THR A 110 4.23 -10.60 14.61
C THR A 110 5.73 -10.61 14.88
N LEU A 111 6.53 -9.96 14.02
CA LEU A 111 7.98 -9.85 14.16
C LEU A 111 8.42 -8.72 15.11
N LYS A 112 7.47 -8.06 15.78
CA LYS A 112 7.68 -6.97 16.75
C LYS A 112 8.62 -5.91 16.18
N VAL A 113 8.37 -5.52 14.94
CA VAL A 113 9.07 -4.42 14.25
C VAL A 113 8.18 -3.20 14.33
N GLU A 114 8.69 -2.14 14.92
CA GLU A 114 8.03 -0.84 14.87
C GLU A 114 8.45 -0.12 13.59
N PRO A 115 7.51 0.48 12.83
CA PRO A 115 7.86 1.33 11.71
C PRO A 115 8.64 2.54 12.24
N ASN A 116 9.97 2.48 12.23
CA ASN A 116 10.81 3.54 12.79
C ASN A 116 11.63 4.20 11.69
N TYR A 117 11.16 5.36 11.25
CA TYR A 117 11.85 6.19 10.27
C TYR A 117 12.61 7.35 10.94
N ARG A 118 13.25 7.09 12.09
CA ARG A 118 14.27 8.00 12.64
C ARG A 118 15.54 7.90 11.79
N LEU A 119 15.62 8.80 10.81
CA LEU A 119 16.65 8.80 9.79
C LEU A 119 18.05 9.08 10.38
N LYS A 120 18.99 8.16 10.19
CA LYS A 120 20.42 8.32 10.46
C LYS A 120 21.08 9.29 9.47
N LYS A 121 20.66 9.25 8.20
CA LYS A 121 21.21 10.03 7.10
C LYS A 121 20.12 10.83 6.39
N SER A 122 19.40 11.65 7.16
CA SER A 122 18.22 12.40 6.72
C SER A 122 18.36 13.09 5.36
N LYS A 123 19.44 13.85 5.11
CA LYS A 123 19.65 14.54 3.82
C LYS A 123 19.69 13.58 2.63
N ILE A 124 20.41 12.46 2.76
CA ILE A 124 20.51 11.45 1.71
C ILE A 124 19.14 10.80 1.51
N THR A 125 18.50 10.40 2.61
CA THR A 125 17.21 9.70 2.55
C THR A 125 16.11 10.56 1.94
N TYR A 126 16.03 11.85 2.28
CA TYR A 126 15.09 12.77 1.63
C TYR A 126 15.42 12.99 0.15
N GLY A 127 16.70 13.08 -0.22
CA GLY A 127 17.11 13.15 -1.63
C GLY A 127 16.68 11.92 -2.43
N LEU A 128 16.87 10.72 -1.87
CA LEU A 128 16.41 9.47 -2.47
C LEU A 128 14.88 9.37 -2.52
N THR A 129 14.16 9.84 -1.49
CA THR A 129 12.69 9.93 -1.52
C THR A 129 12.19 10.93 -2.57
N ALA A 130 12.89 12.04 -2.79
CA ALA A 130 12.56 12.97 -3.87
C ALA A 130 12.79 12.32 -5.25
N LEU A 131 13.86 11.53 -5.40
CA LEU A 131 14.10 10.76 -6.62
C LEU A 131 13.01 9.71 -6.87
N LEU A 132 12.53 9.04 -5.82
CA LEU A 132 11.37 8.14 -5.91
C LEU A 132 10.12 8.88 -6.40
N ALA A 133 9.87 10.10 -5.93
CA ALA A 133 8.75 10.91 -6.42
C ALA A 133 8.90 11.24 -7.92
N VAL A 134 10.13 11.53 -8.39
CA VAL A 134 10.42 11.69 -9.83
C VAL A 134 10.17 10.38 -10.58
N THR A 135 10.61 9.23 -10.04
CA THR A 135 10.35 7.90 -10.62
C THR A 135 8.86 7.65 -10.81
N PHE A 136 8.03 8.02 -9.83
CA PHE A 136 6.57 7.93 -9.96
C PHE A 136 6.04 8.79 -11.12
N VAL A 137 6.47 10.05 -11.22
CA VAL A 137 6.05 10.95 -12.32
C VAL A 137 6.46 10.37 -13.68
N VAL A 138 7.68 9.87 -13.81
CA VAL A 138 8.15 9.20 -15.04
C VAL A 138 7.28 7.97 -15.35
N SER A 139 6.93 7.18 -14.33
CA SER A 139 6.06 6.02 -14.51
C SER A 139 4.64 6.39 -14.95
N ALA A 140 4.08 7.47 -14.41
CA ALA A 140 2.79 7.99 -14.82
C ALA A 140 2.81 8.43 -16.29
N VAL A 141 3.83 9.19 -16.70
CA VAL A 141 4.02 9.58 -18.10
C VAL A 141 4.23 8.36 -19.01
N ALA A 142 5.00 7.37 -18.56
CA ALA A 142 5.19 6.14 -19.33
C ALA A 142 3.87 5.37 -19.52
N THR A 143 3.01 5.38 -18.49
CA THR A 143 1.69 4.74 -18.56
C THR A 143 0.79 5.46 -19.57
N THR A 144 0.70 6.79 -19.50
CA THR A 144 -0.15 7.58 -20.42
C THR A 144 0.32 7.53 -21.88
N LEU A 145 1.63 7.39 -22.10
CA LEU A 145 2.24 7.28 -23.43
C LEU A 145 2.42 5.82 -23.88
N THR A 146 1.94 4.84 -23.12
CA THR A 146 2.08 3.39 -23.42
C THR A 146 3.53 2.91 -23.61
N LEU A 147 4.48 3.53 -22.92
CA LEU A 147 5.92 3.23 -22.97
C LEU A 147 6.28 2.10 -21.99
N THR A 148 5.94 0.86 -22.36
CA THR A 148 6.06 -0.32 -21.49
C THR A 148 7.47 -0.58 -20.97
N GLU A 149 8.51 -0.36 -21.78
CA GLU A 149 9.90 -0.53 -21.35
C GLU A 149 10.31 0.49 -20.28
N ILE A 150 9.85 1.75 -20.42
CA ILE A 150 10.12 2.81 -19.44
C ILE A 150 9.36 2.53 -18.15
N PHE A 151 8.12 2.05 -18.25
CA PHE A 151 7.33 1.62 -17.09
C PHE A 151 7.98 0.44 -16.37
N ALA A 152 8.51 -0.56 -17.09
CA ALA A 152 9.27 -1.63 -16.47
C ALA A 152 10.58 -1.12 -15.84
N ALA A 153 11.25 -0.15 -16.46
CA ALA A 153 12.46 0.45 -15.90
C ALA A 153 12.19 1.22 -14.59
N THR A 154 11.07 1.95 -14.48
CA THR A 154 10.72 2.71 -13.27
C THR A 154 10.49 1.78 -12.07
N PHE A 155 9.93 0.58 -12.29
CA PHE A 155 9.85 -0.48 -11.29
C PHE A 155 11.24 -0.82 -10.71
N PHE A 156 12.21 -1.15 -11.56
CA PHE A 156 13.55 -1.52 -11.10
C PHE A 156 14.26 -0.36 -10.41
N VAL A 157 14.14 0.85 -10.96
CA VAL A 157 14.70 2.07 -10.36
C VAL A 157 14.13 2.31 -8.97
N GLY A 158 12.80 2.20 -8.81
CA GLY A 158 12.13 2.37 -7.51
C GLY A 158 12.65 1.38 -6.45
N VAL A 159 12.73 0.10 -6.81
CA VAL A 159 13.27 -0.94 -5.92
C VAL A 159 14.75 -0.71 -5.59
N ILE A 160 15.58 -0.36 -6.56
CA ILE A 160 17.01 -0.09 -6.34
C ILE A 160 17.19 1.10 -5.38
N ILE A 161 16.45 2.19 -5.56
CA ILE A 161 16.51 3.35 -4.67
C ILE A 161 16.14 2.95 -3.25
N MET A 162 15.07 2.16 -3.06
CA MET A 162 14.70 1.66 -1.73
C MET A 162 15.79 0.78 -1.10
N VAL A 163 16.44 -0.09 -1.89
CA VAL A 163 17.55 -0.92 -1.40
C VAL A 163 18.73 -0.04 -0.95
N ILE A 164 19.04 1.02 -1.69
CA ILE A 164 20.06 2.01 -1.29
C ILE A 164 19.64 2.70 0.01
N GLN A 165 18.37 3.12 0.14
CA GLN A 165 17.84 3.71 1.38
C GLN A 165 17.98 2.73 2.57
N ALA A 166 17.63 1.46 2.37
CA ALA A 166 17.77 0.42 3.39
C ALA A 166 19.22 0.20 3.84
N ALA A 167 20.18 0.35 2.92
CA ALA A 167 21.61 0.21 3.21
C ALA A 167 22.18 1.39 4.01
N VAL A 168 21.64 2.60 3.83
CA VAL A 168 22.12 3.80 4.56
C VAL A 168 21.36 4.07 5.87
N GLU A 169 20.19 3.46 6.06
CA GLU A 169 19.32 3.66 7.22
C GLU A 169 19.27 2.44 8.20
N ASP A 170 18.18 2.30 8.96
CA ASP A 170 17.92 1.12 9.78
C ASP A 170 17.55 -0.09 8.91
N LYS A 171 18.47 -1.03 8.75
CA LYS A 171 18.28 -2.20 7.90
C LYS A 171 17.01 -2.98 8.24
N LYS A 172 16.63 -3.10 9.52
CA LYS A 172 15.48 -3.92 9.93
C LYS A 172 14.16 -3.33 9.42
N THR A 173 13.87 -2.07 9.73
CA THR A 173 12.61 -1.40 9.34
C THR A 173 12.48 -1.32 7.83
N TRP A 174 13.55 -0.93 7.15
CA TRP A 174 13.53 -0.77 5.70
C TRP A 174 13.42 -2.10 4.95
N THR A 175 14.12 -3.15 5.40
CA THR A 175 13.98 -4.49 4.79
C THR A 175 12.56 -5.02 4.97
N MET A 176 11.96 -4.80 6.15
CA MET A 176 10.57 -5.20 6.42
C MET A 176 9.57 -4.47 5.52
N TRP A 177 9.77 -3.16 5.31
CA TRP A 177 8.95 -2.37 4.39
C TRP A 177 9.09 -2.87 2.95
N ILE A 178 10.32 -3.04 2.45
CA ILE A 178 10.57 -3.50 1.07
C ILE A 178 9.97 -4.89 0.85
N ILE A 179 10.23 -5.85 1.73
CA ILE A 179 9.78 -7.22 1.54
C ILE A 179 8.26 -7.33 1.73
N PHE A 180 7.73 -6.88 2.87
CA PHE A 180 6.33 -7.15 3.22
C PHE A 180 5.37 -6.02 2.89
N GLY A 181 5.83 -4.77 2.90
CA GLY A 181 5.01 -3.60 2.58
C GLY A 181 4.96 -3.27 1.09
N VAL A 182 5.94 -3.73 0.31
CA VAL A 182 5.99 -3.50 -1.14
C VAL A 182 5.86 -4.82 -1.88
N LEU A 183 6.86 -5.70 -1.83
CA LEU A 183 6.92 -6.85 -2.74
C LEU A 183 5.84 -7.92 -2.47
N VAL A 184 5.80 -8.46 -1.24
CA VAL A 184 4.87 -9.56 -0.91
C VAL A 184 3.42 -9.07 -0.91
N ALA A 185 3.17 -7.85 -0.43
CA ALA A 185 1.85 -7.24 -0.45
C ALA A 185 1.29 -7.18 -1.88
N SER A 186 2.03 -6.57 -2.81
CA SER A 186 1.60 -6.43 -4.21
C SER A 186 1.47 -7.77 -4.92
N ILE A 187 2.38 -8.72 -4.71
CA ILE A 187 2.30 -10.05 -5.34
C ILE A 187 1.05 -10.79 -4.89
N VAL A 188 0.75 -10.81 -3.58
CA VAL A 188 -0.43 -11.52 -3.07
C VAL A 188 -1.71 -10.80 -3.48
N SER A 189 -1.73 -9.46 -3.42
CA SER A 189 -2.84 -8.62 -3.88
C SER A 189 -3.16 -8.90 -5.35
N GLY A 190 -2.16 -8.79 -6.23
CA GLY A 190 -2.34 -9.04 -7.66
C GLY A 190 -2.73 -10.48 -7.99
N LEU A 191 -2.12 -11.48 -7.36
CA LEU A 191 -2.49 -12.88 -7.58
C LEU A 191 -3.95 -13.15 -7.18
N PHE A 192 -4.40 -12.58 -6.05
CA PHE A 192 -5.77 -12.75 -5.61
C PHE A 192 -6.74 -11.96 -6.49
N GLY A 193 -6.45 -10.68 -6.75
CA GLY A 193 -7.32 -9.78 -7.52
C GLY A 193 -7.52 -10.25 -8.96
N VAL A 194 -6.43 -10.61 -9.64
CA VAL A 194 -6.50 -11.15 -11.02
C VAL A 194 -7.07 -12.57 -11.04
N GLY A 195 -6.82 -13.35 -9.99
CA GLY A 195 -7.48 -14.65 -9.77
C GLY A 195 -9.00 -14.52 -9.67
N ALA A 196 -9.50 -13.55 -8.90
CA ALA A 196 -10.93 -13.30 -8.77
C ALA A 196 -11.53 -12.86 -10.12
N LEU A 197 -10.90 -11.94 -10.84
CA LEU A 197 -11.33 -11.53 -12.19
C LEU A 197 -11.45 -12.73 -13.14
N ALA A 198 -10.48 -13.65 -13.11
CA ALA A 198 -10.52 -14.82 -13.98
C ALA A 198 -11.60 -15.84 -13.55
N VAL A 199 -11.77 -16.08 -12.25
CA VAL A 199 -12.75 -17.03 -11.72
C VAL A 199 -14.19 -16.55 -11.95
N PHE A 200 -14.45 -15.24 -11.85
CA PHE A 200 -15.76 -14.66 -12.12
C PHE A 200 -16.04 -14.47 -13.62
N GLY A 201 -15.05 -14.73 -14.48
CA GLY A 201 -15.19 -14.67 -15.93
C GLY A 201 -15.06 -13.28 -16.53
N ASP A 202 -14.61 -12.29 -15.75
CA ASP A 202 -14.40 -10.92 -16.20
C ASP A 202 -13.19 -10.79 -17.14
N ILE A 203 -12.21 -11.69 -17.02
CA ILE A 203 -11.07 -11.79 -17.95
C ILE A 203 -10.84 -13.24 -18.42
N PRO A 204 -10.44 -13.43 -19.69
CA PRO A 204 -9.95 -14.73 -20.15
C PRO A 204 -8.63 -15.15 -19.47
N MET A 205 -8.43 -16.45 -19.22
CA MET A 205 -7.16 -16.97 -18.68
C MET A 205 -5.94 -16.64 -19.54
N GLY A 206 -6.11 -16.44 -20.85
CA GLY A 206 -5.03 -16.06 -21.76
C GLY A 206 -4.44 -14.66 -21.49
N VAL A 207 -5.22 -13.74 -20.90
CA VAL A 207 -4.76 -12.39 -20.55
C VAL A 207 -4.33 -12.25 -19.10
N PHE A 208 -4.51 -13.31 -18.30
CA PHE A 208 -4.14 -13.34 -16.88
C PHE A 208 -2.72 -12.85 -16.61
N PRO A 209 -1.66 -13.31 -17.34
CA PRO A 209 -0.30 -12.82 -17.09
C PRO A 209 -0.18 -11.33 -17.31
N THR A 210 -0.77 -10.79 -18.38
CA THR A 210 -0.70 -9.35 -18.70
C THR A 210 -1.33 -8.50 -17.60
N VAL A 211 -2.53 -8.88 -17.15
CA VAL A 211 -3.24 -8.16 -16.08
C VAL A 211 -2.47 -8.27 -14.77
N LEU A 212 -1.94 -9.45 -14.45
CA LEU A 212 -1.11 -9.68 -13.26
C LEU A 212 0.15 -8.82 -13.28
N PHE A 213 0.85 -8.74 -14.42
CA PHE A 213 2.04 -7.91 -14.55
C PHE A 213 1.72 -6.43 -14.37
N GLY A 214 0.67 -5.93 -15.04
CA GLY A 214 0.24 -4.53 -14.92
C GLY A 214 -0.10 -4.15 -13.47
N TRP A 215 -0.89 -4.99 -12.80
CA TRP A 215 -1.27 -4.80 -11.40
C TRP A 215 -0.05 -4.83 -10.48
N VAL A 216 0.71 -5.94 -10.46
CA VAL A 216 1.80 -6.14 -9.50
C VAL A 216 2.91 -5.10 -9.68
N PHE A 217 3.26 -4.76 -10.93
CA PHE A 217 4.28 -3.73 -11.17
C PHE A 217 3.77 -2.35 -10.77
N GLY A 218 2.51 -2.04 -11.07
CA GLY A 218 1.86 -0.80 -10.68
C GLY A 218 1.90 -0.58 -9.18
N ASP A 219 1.46 -1.58 -8.41
CA ASP A 219 1.44 -1.54 -6.95
C ASP A 219 2.85 -1.38 -6.38
N ILE A 220 3.83 -2.12 -6.91
CA ILE A 220 5.22 -2.00 -6.45
C ILE A 220 5.77 -0.60 -6.75
N ILE A 221 5.45 -0.02 -7.89
CA ILE A 221 5.86 1.35 -8.23
C ILE A 221 5.23 2.35 -7.24
N VAL A 222 3.91 2.32 -7.03
CA VAL A 222 3.24 3.30 -6.14
C VAL A 222 3.66 3.12 -4.67
N LEU A 223 3.83 1.89 -4.19
CA LEU A 223 4.27 1.60 -2.82
C LEU A 223 5.74 1.95 -2.60
N SER A 224 6.60 1.61 -3.56
CA SER A 224 8.03 1.96 -3.48
C SER A 224 8.25 3.46 -3.54
N THR A 225 7.37 4.21 -4.20
CA THR A 225 7.50 5.66 -4.38
C THR A 225 6.67 6.44 -3.37
N ILE A 226 5.38 6.60 -3.61
CA ILE A 226 4.44 7.36 -2.77
C ILE A 226 4.34 6.72 -1.39
N GLY A 227 4.17 5.40 -1.31
CA GLY A 227 4.07 4.68 -0.04
C GLY A 227 5.30 4.92 0.84
N THR A 228 6.50 4.74 0.28
CA THR A 228 7.76 5.05 0.96
C THR A 228 7.86 6.52 1.35
N ALA A 229 7.47 7.45 0.48
CA ALA A 229 7.49 8.88 0.80
C ALA A 229 6.60 9.21 2.01
N LEU A 230 5.39 8.65 2.06
CA LEU A 230 4.48 8.78 3.20
C LEU A 230 5.06 8.15 4.46
N MET A 231 5.64 6.94 4.37
CA MET A 231 6.30 6.29 5.50
C MET A 231 7.47 7.11 6.04
N VAL A 232 8.32 7.66 5.19
CA VAL A 232 9.49 8.47 5.59
C VAL A 232 9.05 9.79 6.24
N THR A 233 8.07 10.47 5.66
CA THR A 233 7.71 11.84 6.06
C THR A 233 6.70 11.89 7.21
N LEU A 234 5.70 11.01 7.21
CA LEU A 234 4.56 11.11 8.13
C LEU A 234 4.67 10.18 9.34
N THR A 235 5.39 9.06 9.25
CA THR A 235 5.50 8.12 10.39
C THR A 235 5.92 8.80 11.70
N PRO A 236 6.94 9.69 11.74
CA PRO A 236 7.35 10.34 12.99
C PRO A 236 6.27 11.25 13.61
N ILE A 237 5.38 11.79 12.77
CA ILE A 237 4.27 12.65 13.18
C ILE A 237 3.10 11.79 13.67
N ILE A 238 2.72 10.79 12.87
CA ILE A 238 1.59 9.90 13.15
C ILE A 238 1.82 9.09 14.43
N GLN A 239 3.05 8.60 14.69
CA GLN A 239 3.38 7.86 15.92
C GLN A 239 3.19 8.67 17.21
N ARG A 240 3.24 10.01 17.12
CA ARG A 240 2.98 10.90 18.27
C ARG A 240 1.50 11.20 18.45
N SER A 241 0.68 10.88 17.45
CA SER A 241 -0.75 11.09 17.49
C SER A 241 -1.43 10.11 18.45
N ARG A 242 -2.61 10.48 18.94
CA ARG A 242 -3.43 9.60 19.76
C ARG A 242 -4.25 8.59 18.95
N ALA A 243 -4.17 8.64 17.63
CA ALA A 243 -4.84 7.71 16.72
C ALA A 243 -3.95 6.51 16.37
N TYR A 244 -2.63 6.62 16.55
CA TYR A 244 -1.69 5.54 16.29
C TYR A 244 -2.03 4.27 17.08
N VAL A 245 -1.99 3.13 16.39
CA VAL A 245 -2.34 1.81 16.93
C VAL A 245 -1.08 0.97 17.04
N ARG A 246 -0.69 0.63 18.29
CA ARG A 246 0.50 -0.21 18.55
C ARG A 246 0.21 -1.69 18.34
N GLY A 247 -0.98 -2.16 18.71
CA GLY A 247 -1.42 -3.52 18.47
C GLY A 247 -2.01 -3.70 17.07
N TYR A 248 -3.07 -4.50 16.98
CA TYR A 248 -3.86 -4.66 15.76
C TYR A 248 -5.08 -3.72 15.72
N PHE A 249 -5.73 -3.50 16.88
CA PHE A 249 -6.96 -2.72 16.97
C PHE A 249 -6.83 -1.43 17.79
N SER A 250 -5.87 -1.39 18.73
CA SER A 250 -5.59 -0.25 19.62
C SER A 250 -4.15 -0.22 20.11
#